data_AF-B4QM56-F1
#
_entry.id   AF-B4QM56-F1
#
_cell.length_a   1.000
_cell.length_b   1.000
_cell.length_c   1.000
_cell.angle_alpha   90.00
_cell.angle_beta   90.00
_cell.angle_gamma   90.00
#
_symmetry.space_group_name_H-M   'P 1'
#
loop_
_entity.id
_entity.type
_entity.pdbx_description
1 polymer ?
#
loop_
_entity_poly.entity_id
_entity_poly.type
_entity_poly.pdbx_seq_one_letter_code
_entity_poly.pdbx_strand_id
1 'polypeptide(L)'
;MSEIRDFFIKTLDDAEGGIKFMMARLSNMLKSKDLSIYELLRSQELHPQYYSFRWLTLLLSQEFPLPDVLRIWDSVFADEQRFDFLIKICCSMILIQREAILENDFASNVKLLQNYPPIDINVVIAHAGSLA
;
A
#
# COMPACT_ATOMS: atom_id res chain seq x y z
N MET A 1 4.93 2.32 19.41
CA MET A 1 6.12 2.57 18.56
C MET A 1 7.08 1.39 18.48
N SER A 2 7.01 0.37 19.34
CA SER A 2 7.86 -0.84 19.23
C SER A 2 7.55 -1.70 18.00
N GLU A 3 6.38 -1.58 17.40
CA GLU A 3 5.92 -2.45 16.29
C GLU A 3 6.58 -2.12 14.94
N ILE A 4 7.02 -0.88 14.73
CA ILE A 4 7.74 -0.46 13.51
C ILE A 4 9.20 -0.92 13.54
N ARG A 5 9.72 -1.24 14.73
CA ARG A 5 11.11 -1.68 14.91
C ARG A 5 11.45 -2.87 14.02
N ASP A 6 10.49 -3.77 13.84
CA ASP A 6 10.67 -5.02 13.11
C ASP A 6 10.87 -4.79 11.60
N PHE A 7 10.46 -3.63 11.05
CA PHE A 7 10.70 -3.28 9.64
C PHE A 7 12.18 -3.02 9.33
N PHE A 8 12.97 -2.66 10.35
CA PHE A 8 14.35 -2.19 10.17
C PHE A 8 15.37 -3.20 10.70
N ILE A 9 14.91 -4.33 11.24
CA ILE A 9 15.76 -5.42 11.72
C ILE A 9 15.68 -6.55 10.69
N LYS A 10 16.75 -6.72 9.91
CA LYS A 10 16.83 -7.74 8.85
C LYS A 10 16.45 -9.17 9.30
N THR A 11 16.74 -9.52 10.56
CA THR A 11 16.39 -10.83 11.13
C THR A 11 14.90 -11.00 11.42
N LEU A 12 14.13 -9.91 11.37
CA LEU A 12 12.69 -9.87 11.61
C LEU A 12 11.89 -9.56 10.34
N ASP A 13 12.54 -9.43 9.17
CA ASP A 13 11.86 -9.17 7.90
C ASP A 13 10.72 -10.18 7.62
N ASP A 14 10.94 -11.44 8.01
CA ASP A 14 10.01 -12.57 7.83
C ASP A 14 9.10 -12.82 9.05
N ALA A 15 9.23 -12.05 10.14
CA ALA A 15 8.36 -12.16 11.31
C ALA A 15 6.95 -11.61 11.03
N GLU A 16 5.96 -11.91 11.88
CA GLU A 16 4.58 -11.42 11.75
C GLU A 16 4.44 -9.87 11.80
N GLY A 17 5.47 -9.17 12.31
CA GLY A 17 5.59 -7.71 12.24
C GLY A 17 6.56 -7.19 11.19
N GLY A 18 7.19 -8.09 10.43
CA GLY A 18 8.23 -7.78 9.45
C GLY A 18 7.69 -7.15 8.18
N ILE A 19 8.56 -6.42 7.48
CA ILE A 19 8.19 -5.71 6.26
C ILE A 19 7.76 -6.67 5.13
N LYS A 20 8.38 -7.85 5.01
CA LYS A 20 7.96 -8.84 3.99
C LYS A 20 6.58 -9.39 4.29
N PHE A 21 6.27 -9.65 5.56
CA PHE A 21 4.94 -10.08 5.97
C PHE A 21 3.88 -9.04 5.64
N MET A 22 4.14 -7.76 5.90
CA MET A 22 3.20 -6.69 5.54
C MET A 22 3.00 -6.55 4.02
N MET A 23 4.07 -6.62 3.23
CA MET A 23 3.94 -6.62 1.76
C MET A 23 3.17 -7.84 1.25
N ALA A 24 3.37 -9.01 1.86
CA ALA A 24 2.60 -10.21 1.55
C ALA A 24 1.11 -10.04 1.91
N ARG A 25 0.80 -9.42 3.05
CA ARG A 25 -0.59 -9.09 3.43
C ARG A 25 -1.25 -8.14 2.44
N LEU A 26 -0.54 -7.10 2.00
CA LEU A 26 -1.03 -6.21 0.93
C LEU A 26 -1.32 -6.99 -0.35
N SER A 27 -0.38 -7.85 -0.79
CA SER A 27 -0.56 -8.67 -2.00
C SER A 27 -1.76 -9.63 -1.88
N ASN A 28 -1.95 -10.25 -0.71
CA ASN A 28 -3.09 -11.14 -0.45
C ASN A 28 -4.42 -10.38 -0.41
N MET A 29 -4.44 -9.18 0.17
CA MET A 29 -5.63 -8.32 0.17
C MET A 29 -5.98 -7.88 -1.25
N LEU A 30 -4.99 -7.46 -2.04
CA LEU A 30 -5.22 -7.13 -3.45
C LEU A 30 -5.81 -8.32 -4.22
N LYS A 31 -5.24 -9.52 -4.03
CA LYS A 31 -5.75 -10.75 -4.64
C LYS A 31 -7.21 -11.04 -4.29
N SER A 32 -7.63 -10.77 -3.06
CA SER A 32 -9.01 -11.02 -2.62
C SER A 32 -9.99 -9.94 -3.09
N LYS A 33 -9.52 -8.70 -3.28
CA LYS A 33 -10.36 -7.57 -3.69
C LYS A 33 -10.47 -7.40 -5.20
N ASP A 34 -9.38 -7.62 -5.93
CA ASP A 34 -9.36 -7.58 -7.40
C ASP A 34 -8.32 -8.56 -7.95
N LEU A 35 -8.81 -9.74 -8.36
CA LEU A 35 -7.98 -10.80 -8.92
C LEU A 35 -7.34 -10.39 -10.26
N SER A 36 -8.03 -9.57 -11.06
CA SER A 36 -7.53 -9.15 -12.38
C SER A 36 -6.30 -8.27 -12.26
N ILE A 37 -6.32 -7.29 -11.35
CA ILE A 37 -5.12 -6.47 -11.07
C ILE A 37 -4.00 -7.35 -10.53
N TYR A 38 -4.31 -8.23 -9.57
CA TYR A 38 -3.30 -9.12 -8.98
C TYR A 38 -2.61 -10.00 -10.03
N GLU A 39 -3.39 -10.63 -10.92
CA GLU A 39 -2.86 -11.48 -11.98
C GLU A 39 -2.06 -10.70 -13.01
N LEU A 40 -2.47 -9.48 -13.36
CA LEU A 40 -1.72 -8.62 -14.26
C LEU A 40 -0.38 -8.19 -13.66
N LEU A 41 -0.36 -7.68 -12.43
CA LEU A 41 0.91 -7.28 -11.80
C LEU A 41 1.84 -8.49 -11.65
N ARG A 42 1.29 -9.68 -11.39
CA ARG A 42 2.05 -10.93 -11.35
C ARG A 42 2.59 -11.33 -12.73
N SER A 43 1.81 -11.23 -13.79
CA SER A 43 2.25 -11.58 -15.15
C SER A 43 3.29 -10.60 -15.70
N GLN A 44 3.27 -9.35 -15.23
CA GLN A 44 4.28 -8.35 -15.50
C GLN A 44 5.54 -8.47 -14.62
N GLU A 45 5.60 -9.46 -13.72
CA GLU A 45 6.67 -9.61 -12.72
C GLU A 45 6.86 -8.35 -11.84
N LEU A 46 5.78 -7.58 -11.66
CA LEU A 46 5.76 -6.37 -10.85
C LEU A 46 5.53 -6.73 -9.39
N HIS A 47 6.63 -7.01 -8.70
CA HIS A 47 6.62 -7.42 -7.31
C HIS A 47 6.25 -6.26 -6.35
N PRO A 48 5.49 -6.53 -5.26
CA PRO A 48 5.11 -5.51 -4.28
C PRO A 48 6.27 -4.69 -3.70
N GLN A 49 7.45 -5.29 -3.60
CA GLN A 49 8.68 -4.66 -3.11
C GLN A 49 9.06 -3.39 -3.89
N TYR A 50 8.71 -3.31 -5.19
CA TYR A 50 9.08 -2.19 -6.04
C TYR A 50 8.31 -0.90 -5.76
N TYR A 51 7.13 -0.99 -5.13
CA TYR A 51 6.30 0.17 -4.81
C TYR A 51 5.93 0.24 -3.32
N SER A 52 5.49 -0.87 -2.73
CA SER A 52 4.90 -0.87 -1.38
C SER A 52 5.92 -0.87 -0.24
N PHE A 53 7.19 -1.20 -0.49
CA PHE A 53 8.21 -1.17 0.56
C PHE A 53 8.34 0.24 1.15
N ARG A 54 8.47 1.27 0.29
CA ARG A 54 8.56 2.67 0.70
C ARG A 54 7.26 3.16 1.33
N TRP A 55 6.12 2.76 0.77
CA TRP A 55 4.80 3.11 1.30
C TRP A 55 4.63 2.68 2.76
N LEU A 56 4.99 1.43 3.06
CA LEU A 56 4.82 0.83 4.38
C LEU A 56 5.88 1.31 5.37
N THR A 57 7.16 1.34 4.97
CA THR A 57 8.26 1.74 5.87
C THR A 57 8.20 3.21 6.27
N LEU A 58 7.69 4.07 5.39
CA LEU A 58 7.63 5.51 5.61
C LEU A 58 6.20 6.01 5.89
N LEU A 59 5.25 5.10 6.13
CA LEU A 59 3.85 5.44 6.40
C LEU A 59 3.28 6.46 5.40
N LEU A 60 3.56 6.24 4.11
CA LEU A 60 3.16 7.06 2.96
C LEU A 60 3.67 8.52 2.97
N SER A 61 4.58 8.90 3.87
CA SER A 61 5.07 10.28 3.98
C SER A 61 5.83 10.82 2.77
N GLN A 62 6.27 9.95 1.86
CA GLN A 62 6.91 10.33 0.60
C GLN A 62 5.99 10.22 -0.62
N GLU A 63 4.73 9.81 -0.46
CA GLU A 63 3.77 9.72 -1.58
C GLU A 63 2.91 10.98 -1.72
N PHE A 64 2.68 11.67 -0.60
CA PHE A 64 1.69 12.73 -0.51
C PHE A 64 2.29 13.99 0.13
N PRO A 65 1.72 15.19 -0.14
CA PRO A 65 2.13 16.40 0.55
C PRO A 65 1.79 16.33 2.03
N LEU A 66 2.53 17.08 2.87
CA LEU A 66 2.44 16.99 4.33
C LEU A 66 1.00 17.08 4.89
N PRO A 67 0.10 17.97 4.42
CA PRO A 67 -1.28 18.01 4.91
C PRO A 67 -2.03 16.68 4.73
N ASP A 68 -1.85 16.01 3.59
CA ASP A 68 -2.49 14.73 3.29
C ASP A 68 -1.86 13.60 4.11
N VAL A 69 -0.54 13.64 4.30
CA VAL A 69 0.17 12.70 5.18
C VAL A 69 -0.35 12.81 6.61
N LEU A 70 -0.53 14.02 7.14
CA LEU A 70 -1.10 14.22 8.47
C LEU A 70 -2.51 13.65 8.56
N ARG A 71 -3.34 13.86 7.52
CA ARG A 71 -4.70 13.29 7.47
C ARG A 71 -4.72 11.76 7.44
N ILE A 72 -3.78 11.14 6.71
CA ILE A 72 -3.57 9.68 6.73
C ILE A 72 -3.21 9.25 8.15
N TRP A 73 -2.23 9.91 8.77
CA TRP A 73 -1.73 9.56 10.10
C TRP A 73 -2.80 9.71 11.17
N ASP A 74 -3.64 10.74 11.12
CA ASP A 74 -4.78 10.88 12.02
C ASP A 74 -5.71 9.67 11.93
N SER A 75 -5.97 9.17 10.72
CA SER A 75 -6.83 8.00 10.51
C SER A 75 -6.17 6.71 10.96
N VAL A 76 -4.90 6.50 10.59
CA VAL A 76 -4.13 5.30 10.93
C VAL A 76 -3.92 5.19 12.43
N PHE A 77 -3.57 6.27 13.11
CA PHE A 77 -3.29 6.24 14.54
C PHE A 77 -4.53 6.28 15.43
N ALA A 78 -5.68 6.68 14.89
CA ALA A 78 -6.97 6.53 15.57
C ALA A 78 -7.50 5.09 15.57
N ASP A 79 -7.06 4.25 14.62
CA ASP A 79 -7.50 2.85 14.50
C ASP A 79 -6.72 1.91 15.44
N GLU A 80 -7.42 1.05 16.17
CA GLU A 80 -6.80 0.05 17.05
C GLU A 80 -5.93 -0.95 16.28
N GLN A 81 -6.33 -1.27 15.04
CA GLN A 81 -5.63 -2.12 14.09
C GLN A 81 -4.89 -1.28 13.02
N ARG A 82 -4.18 -0.23 13.46
CA ARG A 82 -3.46 0.74 12.61
C ARG A 82 -2.72 0.17 11.39
N PHE A 83 -2.02 -0.96 11.54
CA PHE A 83 -1.26 -1.56 10.43
C PHE A 83 -2.15 -2.32 9.44
N ASP A 84 -3.26 -2.89 9.90
CA ASP A 84 -4.29 -3.41 8.99
C ASP A 84 -4.92 -2.27 8.20
N PHE A 85 -5.25 -1.16 8.88
CA PHE A 85 -5.79 0.02 8.23
C PHE A 85 -4.81 0.65 7.22
N LEU A 86 -3.51 0.71 7.55
CA LEU A 86 -2.48 1.12 6.60
C LEU A 86 -2.45 0.22 5.35
N ILE A 87 -2.54 -1.10 5.52
CA ILE A 87 -2.60 -2.05 4.39
C ILE A 87 -3.87 -1.79 3.55
N LYS A 88 -5.01 -1.51 4.19
CA LYS A 88 -6.25 -1.11 3.47
C LYS A 88 -6.05 0.17 2.68
N ILE A 89 -5.35 1.18 3.21
CA ILE A 89 -5.01 2.40 2.47
C ILE A 89 -4.13 2.08 1.27
N CYS A 90 -3.05 1.31 1.44
CA CYS A 90 -2.19 0.91 0.33
C CYS A 90 -2.93 0.08 -0.73
N CYS A 91 -3.84 -0.81 -0.33
CA CYS A 91 -4.66 -1.58 -1.27
C CYS A 91 -5.66 -0.66 -1.99
N SER A 92 -6.26 0.28 -1.26
CA SER A 92 -7.17 1.31 -1.79
C SER A 92 -6.51 2.14 -2.89
N MET A 93 -5.26 2.56 -2.68
CA MET A 93 -4.47 3.27 -3.70
C MET A 93 -4.34 2.46 -5.00
N ILE A 94 -4.06 1.16 -4.91
CA ILE A 94 -3.92 0.29 -6.09
C ILE A 94 -5.27 0.14 -6.82
N LEU A 95 -6.35 -0.11 -6.06
CA LEU A 95 -7.69 -0.32 -6.61
C LEU A 95 -8.25 0.93 -7.28
N ILE A 96 -7.96 2.13 -6.76
CA ILE A 96 -8.37 3.39 -7.39
C ILE A 96 -7.73 3.56 -8.78
N GLN A 97 -6.51 3.06 -8.96
CA GLN A 97 -5.80 3.10 -10.25
C GLN A 97 -6.08 1.91 -11.15
N ARG A 98 -7.12 1.12 -10.86
CA ARG A 98 -7.45 -0.12 -11.57
C ARG A 98 -7.43 0.02 -13.08
N GLU A 99 -8.16 1.00 -13.63
CA GLU A 99 -8.30 1.16 -15.08
C GLU A 99 -6.95 1.42 -15.74
N ALA A 100 -6.18 2.37 -15.20
CA ALA A 100 -4.83 2.66 -15.67
C ALA A 100 -3.92 1.44 -15.56
N ILE A 101 -3.98 0.69 -14.45
CA ILE A 101 -3.13 -0.49 -14.24
C ILE A 101 -3.41 -1.56 -15.29
N LEU A 102 -4.68 -1.82 -15.59
CA LEU A 102 -5.11 -2.85 -16.53
C LEU A 102 -4.70 -2.58 -17.99
N GLU A 103 -4.52 -1.30 -18.34
CA GLU A 103 -4.14 -0.87 -19.69
C GLU A 103 -2.62 -0.72 -19.89
N ASN A 104 -1.88 -0.55 -18.79
CA ASN A 104 -0.46 -0.23 -18.81
C ASN A 104 0.45 -1.47 -18.91
N ASP A 105 1.67 -1.24 -19.40
CA ASP A 105 2.77 -2.20 -19.33
C ASP A 105 3.53 -2.13 -17.99
N PHE A 106 4.53 -3.00 -17.81
CA PHE A 106 5.34 -3.05 -16.60
C PHE A 106 5.96 -1.69 -16.24
N ALA A 107 6.62 -1.02 -17.21
CA ALA A 107 7.34 0.22 -16.95
C ALA A 107 6.38 1.35 -16.53
N SER A 108 5.23 1.44 -17.19
CA SER A 108 4.20 2.42 -16.88
C SER A 108 3.57 2.16 -15.51
N ASN A 109 3.29 0.90 -15.17
CA ASN A 109 2.74 0.53 -13.86
C ASN A 109 3.73 0.75 -12.71
N VAL A 110 5.02 0.43 -12.89
CA VAL A 110 6.04 0.74 -11.88
C VAL A 110 6.11 2.25 -11.66
N LYS A 111 6.14 3.03 -12.75
CA LYS A 111 6.20 4.49 -12.65
C LYS A 111 4.96 5.08 -11.96
N LEU A 112 3.77 4.58 -12.31
CA LEU A 112 2.49 5.00 -11.72
C LEU A 112 2.45 4.73 -10.22
N LEU A 113 2.85 3.54 -9.79
CA LEU A 113 2.82 3.16 -8.37
C LEU A 113 3.96 3.81 -7.58
N GLN A 114 5.10 4.14 -8.20
CA GLN A 114 6.18 4.88 -7.54
C GLN A 114 5.95 6.39 -7.49
N ASN A 115 5.15 6.94 -8.41
CA ASN A 115 4.83 8.37 -8.50
C ASN A 115 3.31 8.51 -8.55
N TYR A 116 2.66 8.25 -7.42
CA TYR A 116 1.22 8.19 -7.34
C TYR A 116 0.60 9.55 -7.76
N PRO A 117 -0.43 9.55 -8.62
CA PRO A 117 -0.98 10.79 -9.14
C PRO A 117 -1.71 11.58 -8.04
N PRO A 118 -1.80 12.93 -8.15
CA PRO A 118 -2.54 13.74 -7.20
C PRO A 118 -4.00 13.29 -7.08
N ILE A 119 -4.46 13.15 -5.84
CA ILE A 119 -5.84 12.73 -5.51
C ILE A 119 -6.28 13.38 -4.21
N ASP A 120 -7.58 13.55 -4.01
CA ASP A 120 -8.12 13.85 -2.68
C ASP A 120 -7.91 12.64 -1.76
N ILE A 121 -7.09 12.82 -0.73
CA ILE A 121 -6.72 11.74 0.18
C ILE A 121 -7.93 11.19 0.95
N ASN A 122 -8.99 11.98 1.15
CA ASN A 122 -10.20 11.52 1.81
C ASN A 122 -10.92 10.44 0.98
N VAL A 123 -10.80 10.47 -0.34
CA VAL A 123 -11.33 9.41 -1.22
C VAL A 123 -10.59 8.10 -0.96
N VAL A 124 -9.26 8.14 -0.86
CA VAL A 124 -8.43 6.96 -0.58
C VAL A 124 -8.78 6.37 0.79
N ILE A 125 -8.88 7.22 1.83
CA ILE A 125 -9.20 6.81 3.20
C ILE A 125 -10.63 6.26 3.29
N ALA A 126 -11.61 6.92 2.68
CA ALA A 126 -13.00 6.46 2.68
C ALA A 126 -13.15 5.12 1.96
N HIS A 127 -12.49 4.97 0.80
CA HIS A 127 -12.48 3.69 0.08
C HIS A 127 -11.78 2.59 0.92
N ALA A 128 -10.68 2.91 1.61
CA ALA A 128 -10.00 1.98 2.52
C ALA A 128 -10.91 1.50 3.66
N GLY A 129 -11.71 2.41 4.24
CA GLY A 129 -12.71 2.07 5.27
C GLY A 129 -13.83 1.14 4.79
N SER A 130 -14.07 1.06 3.47
CA SER A 130 -15.05 0.13 2.88
C SER A 130 -14.49 -1.27 2.63
N LEU A 131 -13.17 -1.44 2.68
CA LEU A 131 -12.51 -2.74 2.48
C LEU A 131 -12.68 -3.57 3.76
N ALA A 132 -13.71 -4.40 3.80
CA ALA A 132 -13.93 -5.39 4.87
C ALA A 132 -12.81 -6.44 4.94
#